data_AF-A0A830DL75-F1
#
_entry.id   AF-A0A830DL75-F1
#
_cell.length_a   1.000
_cell.length_b   1.000
_cell.length_c   1.000
_cell.angle_alpha   90.00
_cell.angle_beta   90.00
_cell.angle_gamma   90.00
#
_symmetry.space_group_name_H-M   'P 1'
#
loop_
_entity.id
_entity.type
_entity.pdbx_description
1 polymer ?
#
loop_
_entity_poly.entity_id
_entity_poly.type
_entity_poly.pdbx_seq_one_letter_code
_entity_poly.pdbx_strand_id
1 'polypeptide(L)' 'MLVSRILKHGKKSLAYQIIYRTMKKIQQKTKTNPLSVLRQAIRGVTPDIEVKARRHPENVRVEIWLSN' A
#
# COMPACT_ATOMS: atom_id res chain seq x y z
N MET A 1 8.58 -4.66 -3.35
CA MET A 1 7.24 -4.31 -3.88
C MET A 1 6.96 -2.80 -4.00
N LEU A 2 7.30 -1.94 -3.01
CA LEU A 2 6.95 -0.51 -3.08
C LEU A 2 7.76 0.29 -4.11
N VAL A 3 9.06 0.02 -4.24
CA VAL A 3 9.94 0.72 -5.20
C VAL A 3 9.43 0.57 -6.63
N SER A 4 9.01 -0.64 -7.01
CA SER A 4 8.51 -0.94 -8.35
C SER A 4 7.17 -0.27 -8.65
N ARG A 5 6.33 0.00 -7.63
CA ARG A 5 5.07 0.74 -7.79
C ARG A 5 5.27 2.26 -7.92
N ILE A 6 6.35 2.81 -7.35
CA ILE A 6 6.70 4.24 -7.43
C ILE A 6 7.51 4.56 -8.71
N LEU A 7 8.19 3.56 -9.26
CA LEU A 7 8.99 3.68 -10.46
C LEU A 7 8.15 4.20 -11.64
N LYS A 8 8.53 5.36 -12.18
CA LYS A 8 7.98 5.91 -13.43
C LYS A 8 9.08 6.05 -14.47
N HIS A 9 8.75 5.78 -15.73
CA HIS A 9 9.65 5.92 -16.88
C HIS A 9 11.00 5.19 -16.72
N GLY A 10 11.03 4.05 -16.02
CA GLY A 10 12.24 3.25 -15.81
C GLY A 10 13.31 3.87 -14.89
N LYS A 11 13.05 5.03 -14.26
CA LYS A 11 14.02 5.77 -13.45
C LYS A 11 14.21 5.16 -12.04
N LYS A 12 14.95 4.05 -11.96
CA LYS A 12 15.15 3.29 -10.70
C LYS A 12 15.84 4.11 -9.61
N SER A 13 16.91 4.82 -9.95
CA SER A 13 17.66 5.65 -8.99
C SER A 13 16.77 6.70 -8.31
N LEU A 14 15.92 7.39 -9.09
CA LEU A 14 14.99 8.38 -8.57
C LEU A 14 13.95 7.77 -7.61
N ALA A 15 13.41 6.60 -7.94
CA ALA A 15 12.47 5.90 -7.07
C ALA A 15 13.08 5.54 -5.71
N TYR A 16 14.33 5.04 -5.72
CA TYR A 16 15.06 4.79 -4.48
C TYR A 16 15.29 6.08 -3.67
N GLN A 17 15.72 7.15 -4.32
CA GLN A 17 15.98 8.43 -3.66
C GLN A 17 14.72 8.98 -2.97
N ILE A 18 13.57 8.89 -3.63
CA ILE A 18 12.28 9.31 -3.05
C ILE A 18 11.95 8.50 -1.80
N ILE A 19 12.12 7.18 -1.85
CA ILE A 19 11.82 6.30 -0.71
C ILE A 19 12.75 6.59 0.46
N TYR A 20 14.06 6.67 0.24
CA TYR A 20 15.01 6.98 1.33
C TYR A 20 14.74 8.34 1.96
N ARG A 21 14.44 9.37 1.15
CA ARG A 21 14.05 10.69 1.66
C ARG A 21 12.77 10.64 2.50
N THR A 22 11.78 9.88 2.04
CA THR A 22 10.51 9.72 2.75
C THR A 22 10.71 9.01 4.08
N MET A 23 11.51 7.93 4.12
CA MET A 23 11.82 7.20 5.35
C MET A 23 12.50 8.09 6.39
N LYS A 24 13.45 8.93 5.97
CA LYS A 24 14.10 9.91 6.85
C LYS A 24 13.10 10.92 7.41
N LYS A 25 12.18 11.41 6.58
CA LYS A 25 11.13 12.36 6.99
C LYS A 25 10.16 11.75 8.01
N ILE A 26 9.79 10.47 7.83
CA ILE A 26 8.94 9.74 8.77
C ILE A 26 9.66 9.56 10.11
N GLN A 27 10.92 9.14 10.08
CA GLN A 27 11.72 8.97 11.30
C GLN A 27 11.85 10.27 12.10
N GLN A 28 12.07 11.40 11.43
CA GLN A 28 12.15 12.71 12.08
C GLN A 28 10.85 13.14 12.74
N LYS A 29 9.70 12.84 12.11
CA LYS A 29 8.38 13.20 12.63
C LYS A 29 7.93 12.31 13.79
N THR A 30 8.05 11.00 13.61
CA THR A 30 7.43 10.02 14.52
C THR A 30 8.41 9.53 15.59
N LYS A 31 9.72 9.79 15.44
CA LYS A 31 10.82 9.32 16.32
C LYS A 31 10.84 7.80 16.54
N THR A 32 10.12 7.04 15.72
CA THR A 32 9.99 5.59 15.77
C THR A 32 10.55 4.95 14.49
N ASN A 33 10.62 3.62 14.47
CA ASN A 33 11.09 2.89 13.30
C ASN A 33 10.16 3.12 12.08
N PRO A 34 10.63 3.77 11.00
CA PRO A 34 9.80 4.13 9.85
C PRO A 34 9.25 2.90 9.11
N LEU A 35 9.91 1.74 9.20
CA LEU A 35 9.42 0.49 8.61
C LEU A 35 8.19 -0.05 9.35
N SER A 36 8.13 0.14 10.67
CA SER A 36 6.96 -0.26 11.47
C SER A 36 5.75 0.62 11.13
N VAL A 37 5.98 1.93 11.03
CA VAL A 37 4.95 2.92 10.62
C VAL A 37 4.44 2.60 9.22
N LEU A 38 5.32 2.28 8.28
CA LEU A 38 4.92 1.89 6.93
C LEU A 38 4.06 0.61 6.94
N ARG A 39 4.42 -0.42 7.71
CA ARG A 39 3.63 -1.66 7.80
C ARG A 39 2.25 -1.42 8.41
N GLN A 40 2.20 -0.62 9.47
CA GLN A 40 0.94 -0.23 10.10
C GLN A 40 0.06 0.57 9.14
N ALA A 41 0.65 1.50 8.39
CA ALA A 41 -0.06 2.27 7.38
C ALA A 41 -0.61 1.36 6.27
N ILE A 42 0.17 0.39 5.78
CA ILE A 42 -0.29 -0.58 4.78
C ILE A 42 -1.50 -1.36 5.29
N ARG A 43 -1.44 -1.88 6.52
CA ARG A 43 -2.59 -2.58 7.14
C ARG A 43 -3.83 -1.69 7.24
N GLY A 44 -3.66 -0.42 7.58
CA GLY A 44 -4.77 0.53 7.68
C GLY A 44 -5.37 0.95 6.33
N VAL A 45 -4.61 0.89 5.23
CA VAL A 45 -5.14 1.21 3.88
C VAL A 45 -5.61 -0.03 3.12
N THR A 46 -5.25 -1.24 3.56
CA THR A 46 -5.78 -2.47 3.01
C THR A 46 -7.23 -2.62 3.50
N PRO A 47 -8.23 -2.62 2.60
CA PRO A 47 -9.60 -2.88 3.00
C PRO A 47 -9.75 -4.33 3.44
N ASP A 48 -10.58 -4.59 4.44
CA ASP A 48 -10.91 -5.96 4.89
C ASP A 48 -11.86 -6.69 3.93
N ILE A 49 -12.55 -5.92 3.08
CA ILE A 49 -13.58 -6.41 2.16
C ILE A 49 -13.15 -6.10 0.73
N GLU A 50 -13.04 -7.13 -0.12
CA GLU A 50 -12.88 -6.95 -1.56
C GLU A 50 -14.22 -7.12 -2.26
N VAL A 51 -14.65 -6.09 -3.00
CA VAL A 51 -15.85 -6.19 -3.84
C VAL A 51 -15.45 -6.83 -5.17
N LYS A 52 -15.71 -8.12 -5.32
CA LYS A 52 -15.55 -8.81 -6.59
C LYS A 52 -16.86 -8.78 -7.37
N ALA A 53 -16.89 -8.04 -8.48
CA ALA A 53 -18.04 -8.05 -9.38
C ALA A 53 -18.21 -9.46 -9.98
N ARG A 54 -19.29 -10.15 -9.62
CA ARG A 54 -19.76 -11.34 -10.32
C ARG A 54 -20.91 -10.93 -11.22
N ARG A 55 -20.88 -11.34 -12.50
CA ARG A 55 -22.08 -11.26 -13.34
C ARG A 55 -23.06 -12.33 -12.83
N HIS A 56 -24.11 -11.87 -12.18
CA HIS A 56 -25.32 -12.64 -11.88
C HIS A 56 -26.51 -11.84 -12.43
N PRO A 57 -27.59 -12.51 -12.87
CA PRO A 57 -28.77 -11.84 -13.42
C PRO A 57 -29.47 -10.92 -12.40
N GLU A 58 -29.29 -11.16 -11.11
CA GLU A 58 -29.70 -10.25 -10.03
C GLU A 58 -28.50 -9.65 -9.27
N ASN A 59 -28.65 -8.38 -8.87
CA ASN A 59 -27.62 -7.53 -8.29
C ASN A 59 -27.35 -7.88 -6.82
N VAL A 60 -26.66 -8.98 -6.56
CA VAL A 60 -26.34 -9.44 -5.19
C VAL A 60 -24.93 -9.01 -4.79
N ARG A 61 -24.80 -8.26 -3.69
CA ARG A 61 -23.49 -7.95 -3.06
C ARG A 61 -22.94 -9.22 -2.43
N VAL A 62 -21.87 -9.75 -3.00
CA VAL A 62 -21.14 -10.89 -2.43
C VAL A 62 -19.97 -10.34 -1.62
N GLU A 63 -20.07 -10.40 -0.29
CA GLU A 63 -18.93 -10.11 0.58
C GLU A 63 -17.96 -11.29 0.52
N ILE A 64 -16.78 -11.07 -0.06
CA ILE A 64 -15.70 -12.05 -0.04
C ILE A 64 -14.71 -11.57 1.01
N TRP A 65 -14.61 -12.31 2.12
CA TRP A 65 -13.56 -12.10 3.10
C TRP A 65 -12.21 -12.27 2.42
N LEU A 66 -11.37 -11.23 2.49
CA LEU A 66 -9.98 -11.31 2.05
C LEU A 66 -9.25 -12.26 3.00
N SER A 67 -9.09 -13.53 2.60
CA SER A 67 -8.20 -14.47 3.29
C SER A 67 -6.77 -13.94 3.16
N ASN A 68 -6.25 -13.41 4.26
CA ASN A 68 -4.84 -13.03 4.42
C ASN A 68 -4.01 -14.21 4.90
#